data_AF-A0A385I0Y6-F1
#
_entry.id   AF-A0A385I0Y6-F1
#
_cell.length_a   1.000
_cell.length_b   1.000
_cell.length_c   1.000
_cell.angle_alpha   90.00
_cell.angle_beta   90.00
_cell.angle_gamma   90.00
#
_symmetry.space_group_name_H-M   'P 1'
#
loop_
_entity.id
_entity.type
_entity.pdbx_description
1 polymer ?
#
loop_
_entity_poly.entity_id
_entity_poly.type
_entity_poly.pdbx_seq_one_letter_code
_entity_poly.pdbx_strand_id
1 'polypeptide(L)'
;MGFDTGNRITRRRTSAGPTSNKHPVNTRKNAPGRQVARPTFLTLRDHGKLFVADLPRLSDGQLAHVGKEAQDVLESLKRRLEDIDRQTALTQTEQETLIRASTKRDVTYRFISAVREEQEQRHNNSALRDAARESLSRTFLEIARRCLPGTTFDSILQEALAACDEEANKDSPEDMNQDHKSISKIESSEESLISIGATADSQEL
;
A
#
# COMPACT_ATOMS: atom_id res chain seq x y z
N MET A 1 43.58 -61.76 -25.31
CA MET A 1 42.51 -60.85 -25.76
C MET A 1 41.24 -61.24 -25.04
N GLY A 2 40.74 -60.40 -24.13
CA GLY A 2 39.49 -60.62 -23.42
C GLY A 2 38.36 -59.92 -24.17
N PHE A 3 37.27 -60.64 -24.44
CA PHE A 3 36.07 -60.09 -25.06
C PHE A 3 34.86 -60.33 -24.17
N ASP A 4 34.05 -59.28 -24.14
CA ASP A 4 33.08 -58.88 -23.14
C ASP A 4 31.91 -59.84 -22.91
N THR A 5 31.60 -60.01 -21.63
CA THR A 5 30.42 -60.70 -21.12
C THR A 5 29.17 -59.84 -21.26
N GLY A 6 28.22 -60.32 -22.06
CA GLY A 6 26.80 -60.42 -21.70
C GLY A 6 25.98 -59.12 -21.58
N ASN A 7 25.38 -58.72 -22.70
CA ASN A 7 24.20 -57.84 -22.72
C ASN A 7 22.99 -58.53 -22.04
N ARG A 8 22.90 -58.43 -20.70
CA ARG A 8 21.67 -58.75 -19.96
C ARG A 8 20.85 -57.47 -19.83
N ILE A 9 19.88 -57.33 -20.73
CA ILE A 9 18.78 -56.36 -20.68
C ILE A 9 18.15 -56.39 -19.28
N THR A 10 18.33 -55.32 -18.53
CA THR A 10 17.52 -55.00 -17.35
C THR A 10 16.85 -53.67 -17.59
N ARG A 11 15.53 -53.74 -17.78
CA ARG A 11 14.62 -52.62 -17.92
C ARG A 11 14.55 -51.91 -16.57
N ARG A 12 15.52 -51.03 -16.28
CA ARG A 12 15.52 -50.21 -15.06
C ARG A 12 14.51 -49.08 -15.21
N ARG A 13 13.36 -49.30 -14.58
CA ARG A 13 12.39 -48.29 -14.18
C ARG A 13 13.14 -47.20 -13.40
N THR A 14 13.42 -46.06 -14.01
CA THR A 14 13.70 -44.84 -13.26
C THR A 14 12.38 -44.18 -12.94
N SER A 15 11.82 -44.56 -11.78
CA SER A 15 11.00 -43.66 -10.99
C SER A 15 11.89 -42.50 -10.53
N ALA A 16 12.15 -41.55 -11.42
CA ALA A 16 12.70 -40.26 -11.02
C ALA A 16 11.58 -39.52 -10.28
N GLY A 17 11.72 -39.36 -8.97
CA GLY A 17 10.89 -38.45 -8.19
C GLY A 17 10.97 -37.03 -8.74
N PRO A 18 10.04 -36.14 -8.36
CA PRO A 18 9.96 -34.79 -8.91
C PRO A 18 11.31 -34.09 -8.77
N THR A 19 11.96 -33.83 -9.90
CA THR A 19 13.24 -33.13 -9.93
C THR A 19 13.03 -31.73 -9.37
N SER A 20 13.86 -31.35 -8.40
CA SER A 20 13.90 -30.00 -7.82
C SER A 20 13.81 -28.93 -8.91
N ASN A 21 12.88 -27.99 -8.71
CA ASN A 21 12.58 -26.90 -9.62
C ASN A 21 13.84 -26.04 -9.79
N LYS A 22 14.59 -26.28 -10.87
CA LYS A 22 15.73 -25.43 -11.24
C LYS A 22 15.15 -24.07 -11.62
N HIS A 23 15.28 -23.10 -10.72
CA HIS A 23 14.91 -21.72 -10.97
C HIS A 23 15.51 -21.25 -12.30
N PRO A 24 14.71 -20.64 -13.19
CA PRO A 24 15.22 -20.16 -14.47
C PRO A 24 16.29 -19.09 -14.23
N VAL A 25 17.46 -19.33 -14.80
CA VAL A 25 18.54 -18.37 -14.96
C VAL A 25 17.96 -17.15 -15.69
N ASN A 26 18.08 -16.00 -15.04
CA ASN A 26 17.72 -14.68 -15.52
C ASN A 26 18.13 -14.48 -16.99
N THR A 27 17.13 -14.41 -17.87
CA THR A 27 17.27 -13.75 -19.17
C THR A 27 16.20 -12.66 -19.25
N ARG A 28 16.34 -11.60 -18.45
CA ARG A 28 15.55 -10.38 -18.67
C ARG A 28 16.10 -9.69 -19.91
N LYS A 29 15.50 -9.98 -21.05
CA LYS A 29 15.53 -9.10 -22.22
C LYS A 29 14.89 -7.78 -21.78
N ASN A 30 15.66 -6.70 -21.88
CA ASN A 30 15.22 -5.34 -21.59
C ASN A 30 13.98 -4.99 -22.42
N ALA A 31 12.84 -4.79 -21.76
CA ALA A 31 11.70 -4.08 -22.31
C ALA A 31 11.97 -2.56 -22.29
N PRO A 32 11.51 -1.78 -23.28
CA PRO A 32 11.72 -0.33 -23.33
C PRO A 32 10.72 0.35 -22.39
N GLY A 33 11.08 0.44 -21.11
CA GLY A 33 10.28 1.04 -20.04
C GLY A 33 11.05 0.98 -18.73
N ARG A 34 12.35 1.27 -18.82
CA ARG A 34 13.38 1.02 -17.81
C ARG A 34 13.01 1.69 -16.49
N GLN A 35 12.29 0.97 -15.63
CA GLN A 35 12.35 1.23 -14.20
C GLN A 35 13.81 1.09 -13.83
N VAL A 36 14.44 2.22 -13.50
CA VAL A 36 15.82 2.28 -13.03
C VAL A 36 15.93 1.24 -11.92
N ALA A 37 16.78 0.23 -12.11
CA ALA A 37 16.96 -0.83 -11.12
C ALA A 37 17.23 -0.16 -9.77
N ARG A 38 16.23 -0.25 -8.87
CA ARG A 38 16.23 0.54 -7.64
C ARG A 38 17.45 0.13 -6.81
N PRO A 39 18.16 1.10 -6.21
CA PRO A 39 19.28 0.78 -5.33
C PRO A 39 18.84 -0.17 -4.22
N THR A 40 19.42 -1.36 -4.15
CA THR A 40 19.26 -2.32 -3.03
C THR A 40 20.13 -1.93 -1.83
N PHE A 41 20.58 -0.68 -1.79
CA PHE A 41 21.58 -0.19 -0.86
C PHE A 41 21.26 1.21 -0.34
N LEU A 42 21.54 1.42 0.94
CA LEU A 42 21.57 2.72 1.58
C LEU A 42 22.95 3.35 1.35
N THR A 43 22.99 4.54 0.76
CA THR A 43 24.23 5.32 0.66
C THR A 43 24.43 6.15 1.93
N LEU A 44 25.48 5.86 2.67
CA LEU A 44 25.93 6.63 3.81
C LEU A 44 27.15 7.47 3.43
N ARG A 45 27.14 8.73 3.85
CA ARG A 45 28.15 9.75 3.47
C ARG A 45 29.58 9.30 3.81
N ASP A 46 29.76 8.64 4.94
CA ASP A 46 31.09 8.26 5.45
C ASP A 46 31.35 6.75 5.39
N HIS A 47 30.35 5.95 5.02
CA HIS A 47 30.39 4.47 5.14
C HIS A 47 30.08 3.75 3.82
N GLY A 48 29.86 4.49 2.73
CA GLY A 48 29.64 3.92 1.40
C GLY A 48 28.25 3.31 1.22
N LYS A 49 28.15 2.29 0.36
CA LYS A 49 26.90 1.62 0.04
C LYS A 49 26.69 0.44 0.98
N LEU A 50 25.68 0.51 1.85
CA LEU A 50 25.24 -0.64 2.65
C LEU A 50 24.08 -1.32 1.95
N PHE A 51 24.25 -2.57 1.53
CA PHE A 51 23.16 -3.38 0.97
C PHE A 51 22.32 -3.92 2.13
N VAL A 52 21.24 -3.21 2.48
CA VAL A 52 20.54 -3.46 3.75
C VAL A 52 19.53 -4.62 3.65
N ALA A 53 19.04 -4.93 2.45
CA ALA A 53 18.35 -6.18 2.12
C ALA A 53 17.89 -6.07 0.67
N ASP A 54 17.71 -7.20 -0.01
CA ASP A 54 16.84 -7.24 -1.17
C ASP A 54 15.36 -7.08 -0.69
N LEU A 55 14.97 -5.92 -0.15
CA LEU A 55 13.60 -5.64 0.31
C LEU A 55 12.54 -6.04 -0.73
N PRO A 56 12.73 -5.80 -2.04
CA PRO A 56 11.78 -6.24 -3.07
C PRO A 56 11.64 -7.77 -3.20
N ARG A 57 12.56 -8.56 -2.64
CA ARG A 57 12.53 -10.02 -2.65
C ARG A 57 11.96 -10.63 -1.39
N LEU A 58 11.76 -9.83 -0.33
CA LEU A 58 11.13 -10.28 0.90
C LEU A 58 9.61 -10.35 0.74
N SER A 59 8.97 -11.34 1.34
CA SER A 59 7.50 -11.40 1.44
C SER A 59 6.97 -10.36 2.43
N ASP A 60 5.67 -10.06 2.37
CA ASP A 60 5.04 -9.06 3.27
C ASP A 60 5.19 -9.45 4.74
N GLY A 61 5.08 -10.74 5.07
CA GLY A 61 5.33 -11.24 6.42
C GLY A 61 6.79 -11.07 6.87
N GLN A 62 7.75 -11.26 5.96
CA GLN A 62 9.17 -11.03 6.25
C GLN A 62 9.46 -9.54 6.44
N LEU A 63 8.88 -8.66 5.61
CA LEU A 63 8.98 -7.22 5.76
C LEU A 63 8.40 -6.72 7.08
N ALA A 64 7.26 -7.27 7.52
CA ALA A 64 6.68 -6.96 8.81
C ALA A 64 7.57 -7.40 9.97
N HIS A 65 8.14 -8.61 9.89
CA HIS A 65 9.03 -9.14 10.92
C HIS A 65 10.32 -8.33 11.04
N VAL A 66 11.00 -8.08 9.92
CA VAL A 66 12.23 -7.28 9.88
C VAL A 66 11.96 -5.83 10.29
N GLY A 67 10.79 -5.28 9.94
CA GLY A 67 10.36 -3.96 10.40
C GLY A 67 10.23 -3.89 11.93
N LYS A 68 9.67 -4.94 12.56
CA LYS A 68 9.58 -5.04 14.02
C LYS A 68 10.95 -5.16 14.67
N GLU A 69 11.82 -6.04 14.18
CA GLU A 69 13.18 -6.19 14.70
C GLU A 69 13.97 -4.88 14.62
N ALA A 70 13.81 -4.14 13.53
CA ALA A 70 14.45 -2.83 13.37
C ALA A 70 13.91 -1.80 14.38
N GLN A 71 12.63 -1.85 14.74
CA GLN A 71 12.05 -1.01 15.80
C GLN A 71 12.63 -1.37 17.16
N ASP A 72 12.73 -2.66 17.49
CA ASP A 72 13.32 -3.13 18.76
C ASP A 72 14.79 -2.68 18.88
N VAL A 73 15.56 -2.79 17.78
CA VAL A 73 16.94 -2.27 17.71
C VAL A 73 16.98 -0.75 17.87
N LEU A 74 16.07 -0.02 17.23
CA LEU A 74 16.00 1.43 17.35
C LEU A 74 15.71 1.87 18.79
N GLU A 75 14.78 1.21 19.47
CA GLU A 75 14.46 1.47 20.87
C GLU A 75 15.65 1.17 21.79
N SER A 76 16.34 0.05 21.56
CA SER A 76 17.58 -0.29 22.27
C SER A 76 18.66 0.78 22.09
N LEU A 77 18.84 1.28 20.86
CA LEU A 77 19.81 2.35 20.56
C LEU A 77 19.43 3.68 21.21
N LYS A 78 18.14 4.05 21.23
CA LYS A 78 17.66 5.25 21.92
C LYS A 78 17.95 5.18 23.41
N ARG A 79 17.58 4.08 24.06
CA ARG A 79 17.84 3.87 25.49
C ARG A 79 19.33 3.94 25.81
N ARG A 80 20.17 3.32 24.96
CA ARG A 80 21.62 3.37 25.13
C ARG A 80 22.18 4.79 25.01
N LEU A 81 21.66 5.59 24.07
CA LEU A 81 22.06 6.99 23.93
C LEU A 81 21.62 7.80 25.15
N GLU A 82 20.40 7.61 25.66
CA GLU A 82 19.93 8.27 26.88
C GLU A 82 20.79 7.92 28.10
N ASP A 83 21.22 6.66 28.24
CA ASP A 83 22.11 6.23 29.32
C ASP A 83 23.48 6.92 29.25
N ILE A 84 24.00 7.13 28.03
CA ILE A 84 25.26 7.84 27.77
C ILE A 84 25.11 9.35 28.03
N ASP A 85 23.99 9.95 27.60
CA ASP A 85 23.71 11.38 27.80
C ASP A 85 23.56 11.77 29.28
N ARG A 86 23.21 10.82 30.15
CA ARG A 86 23.14 11.02 31.61
C ARG A 86 24.51 11.08 32.28
N GLN A 87 25.58 10.66 31.59
CA GLN A 87 26.94 10.69 32.14
C GLN A 87 27.51 12.11 32.07
N THR A 88 27.95 12.65 33.21
CA THR A 88 28.47 14.03 33.29
C THR A 88 29.86 14.19 32.68
N ALA A 89 30.64 13.10 32.60
CA ALA A 89 31.94 13.06 31.96
C ALA A 89 32.05 11.75 31.17
N LEU A 90 32.36 11.87 29.89
CA LEU A 90 32.51 10.72 29.00
C LEU A 90 34.00 10.38 28.85
N THR A 91 34.30 9.09 28.94
CA THR A 91 35.60 8.56 28.49
C THR A 91 35.70 8.63 26.96
N GLN A 92 36.92 8.62 26.42
CA GLN A 92 37.15 8.56 24.97
C GLN A 92 36.39 7.39 24.31
N THR A 93 36.35 6.23 24.99
CA THR A 93 35.62 5.05 24.54
C THR A 93 34.10 5.24 24.53
N GLU A 94 33.55 5.97 25.50
CA GLU A 94 32.11 6.28 25.54
C GLU A 94 31.75 7.31 24.47
N GLN A 95 32.64 8.27 24.18
CA GLN A 95 32.45 9.23 23.09
C GLN A 95 32.45 8.54 21.71
N GLU A 96 33.35 7.58 21.48
CA GLU A 96 33.31 6.75 20.27
C GLU A 96 32.05 5.88 20.20
N THR A 97 31.60 5.36 21.36
CA THR A 97 30.36 4.59 21.45
C THR A 97 29.15 5.44 21.11
N LEU A 98 29.09 6.70 21.58
CA LEU A 98 28.05 7.67 21.26
C LEU A 98 27.99 7.90 19.75
N ILE A 99 29.12 8.20 19.12
CA ILE A 99 29.18 8.44 17.67
C ILE A 99 28.65 7.22 16.91
N ARG A 100 29.13 6.02 17.24
CA ARG A 100 28.69 4.77 16.58
C ARG A 100 27.21 4.48 16.83
N ALA A 101 26.72 4.66 18.05
CA ALA A 101 25.32 4.41 18.39
C ALA A 101 24.39 5.42 17.70
N SER A 102 24.79 6.68 17.62
CA SER A 102 24.07 7.75 16.92
C SER A 102 23.98 7.45 15.42
N THR A 103 25.11 7.10 14.77
CA THR A 103 25.09 6.70 13.36
C THR A 103 24.24 5.46 13.13
N LYS A 104 24.35 4.43 13.99
CA LYS A 104 23.50 3.24 13.89
C LYS A 104 22.02 3.59 14.03
N ARG A 105 21.65 4.46 14.96
CA ARG A 105 20.26 4.93 15.13
C ARG A 105 19.74 5.55 13.85
N ASP A 106 20.52 6.43 13.24
CA ASP A 106 20.12 7.14 12.02
C ASP A 106 20.01 6.18 10.81
N VAL A 107 20.92 5.21 10.70
CA VAL A 107 20.83 4.14 9.70
C VAL A 107 19.58 3.29 9.90
N THR A 108 19.29 2.87 11.13
CA THR A 108 18.11 2.07 11.47
C THR A 108 16.83 2.86 11.18
N TYR A 109 16.79 4.17 11.46
CA TYR A 109 15.67 5.03 11.08
C TYR A 109 15.41 5.01 9.58
N ARG A 110 16.47 5.22 8.77
CA ARG A 110 16.34 5.19 7.31
C ARG A 110 15.92 3.81 6.79
N PHE A 111 16.39 2.74 7.44
CA PHE A 111 15.97 1.39 7.11
C PHE A 111 14.47 1.15 7.38
N ILE A 112 13.97 1.58 8.54
CA ILE A 112 12.53 1.49 8.88
C ILE A 112 11.70 2.28 7.86
N SER A 113 12.15 3.49 7.48
CA SER A 113 11.47 4.27 6.43
C SER A 113 11.43 3.53 5.09
N ALA A 114 12.53 2.90 4.68
CA ALA A 114 12.59 2.12 3.44
C ALA A 114 11.66 0.88 3.49
N VAL A 115 11.58 0.20 4.64
CA VAL A 115 10.64 -0.91 4.86
C VAL A 115 9.19 -0.43 4.73
N ARG A 116 8.86 0.73 5.32
CA ARG A 116 7.51 1.30 5.22
C ARG A 116 7.17 1.73 3.79
N GLU A 117 8.09 2.38 3.09
CA GLU A 117 7.90 2.78 1.69
C GLU A 117 7.63 1.55 0.80
N GLU A 118 8.38 0.47 0.98
CA GLU A 118 8.17 -0.79 0.25
C GLU A 118 6.79 -1.39 0.56
N GLN A 119 6.37 -1.43 1.82
CA GLN A 119 5.04 -1.93 2.21
C GLN A 119 3.91 -1.07 1.60
N GLU A 120 4.05 0.25 1.64
CA GLU A 120 3.10 1.18 1.06
C GLU A 120 3.03 1.03 -0.47
N GLN A 121 4.18 0.85 -1.12
CA GLN A 121 4.23 0.62 -2.57
C GLN A 121 3.51 -0.68 -2.97
N ARG A 122 3.61 -1.73 -2.16
CA ARG A 122 2.87 -2.99 -2.41
C ARG A 122 1.38 -2.83 -2.20
N HIS A 123 0.98 -2.12 -1.15
CA HIS A 123 -0.42 -1.82 -0.88
C HIS A 123 -1.04 -0.94 -1.97
N ASN A 124 -0.27 0.01 -2.50
CA ASN A 124 -0.70 0.93 -3.55
C ASN A 124 -0.48 0.38 -4.97
N ASN A 125 -0.16 -0.91 -5.13
CA ASN A 125 -0.05 -1.53 -6.45
C ASN A 125 -1.41 -1.52 -7.15
N SER A 126 -1.55 -0.64 -8.17
CA SER A 126 -2.79 -0.47 -8.91
C SER A 126 -3.26 -1.77 -9.56
N ALA A 127 -2.35 -2.60 -10.07
CA ALA A 127 -2.72 -3.87 -10.68
C ALA A 127 -3.35 -4.83 -9.67
N LEU A 128 -2.86 -4.87 -8.43
CA LEU A 128 -3.48 -5.68 -7.37
C LEU A 128 -4.82 -5.09 -6.93
N ARG A 129 -4.92 -3.76 -6.83
CA ARG A 129 -6.18 -3.09 -6.47
C ARG A 129 -7.26 -3.26 -7.53
N ASP A 130 -6.91 -3.19 -8.81
CA ASP A 130 -7.82 -3.36 -9.93
C ASP A 130 -8.29 -4.81 -10.03
N ALA A 131 -7.37 -5.78 -9.90
CA ALA A 131 -7.73 -7.20 -9.83
C ALA A 131 -8.60 -7.54 -8.61
N ALA A 132 -8.29 -6.96 -7.45
CA ALA A 132 -9.10 -7.11 -6.24
C ALA A 132 -10.50 -6.50 -6.42
N ARG A 133 -10.60 -5.31 -7.04
CA ARG A 133 -11.88 -4.66 -7.33
C ARG A 133 -12.74 -5.51 -8.25
N GLU A 134 -12.15 -6.02 -9.34
CA GLU A 134 -12.84 -6.85 -10.31
C GLU A 134 -13.25 -8.22 -9.73
N SER A 135 -12.38 -8.85 -8.93
CA SER A 135 -12.72 -10.12 -8.27
C SER A 135 -13.78 -9.94 -7.19
N LEU A 136 -13.72 -8.87 -6.40
CA LEU A 136 -14.73 -8.56 -5.38
C LEU A 136 -16.09 -8.29 -6.03
N SER A 137 -16.14 -7.47 -7.08
CA SER A 137 -17.41 -7.18 -7.76
C SER A 137 -17.98 -8.43 -8.44
N ARG A 138 -17.14 -9.26 -9.08
CA ARG A 138 -17.57 -10.55 -9.64
C ARG A 138 -18.10 -11.52 -8.59
N THR A 139 -17.39 -11.70 -7.48
CA THR A 139 -17.81 -12.60 -6.40
C THR A 139 -19.09 -12.11 -5.74
N PHE A 140 -19.24 -10.80 -5.53
CA PHE A 140 -20.48 -10.21 -5.04
C PHE A 140 -21.66 -10.49 -5.99
N LEU A 141 -21.51 -10.23 -7.29
CA LEU A 141 -22.56 -10.51 -8.27
C LEU A 141 -22.88 -12.01 -8.36
N GLU A 142 -21.88 -12.87 -8.25
CA GLU A 142 -22.08 -14.32 -8.23
C GLU A 142 -22.86 -14.77 -7.00
N ILE A 143 -22.53 -14.24 -5.81
CA ILE A 143 -23.28 -14.50 -4.58
C ILE A 143 -24.70 -13.97 -4.69
N ALA A 144 -24.88 -12.73 -5.14
CA ALA A 144 -26.18 -12.10 -5.32
C ALA A 144 -27.08 -12.91 -6.26
N ARG A 145 -26.52 -13.41 -7.38
CA ARG A 145 -27.23 -14.28 -8.32
C ARG A 145 -27.66 -15.61 -7.71
N ARG A 146 -26.95 -16.13 -6.71
CA ARG A 146 -27.32 -17.36 -5.98
C ARG A 146 -28.36 -17.10 -4.87
N CYS A 147 -28.37 -15.90 -4.31
CA CYS A 147 -29.26 -15.53 -3.20
C CYS A 147 -30.63 -15.00 -3.67
N LEU A 148 -30.71 -14.47 -4.89
CA LEU A 148 -31.93 -13.87 -5.44
C LEU A 148 -32.53 -14.75 -6.54
N PRO A 149 -33.87 -14.77 -6.70
CA PRO A 149 -34.50 -15.32 -7.89
C PRO A 149 -33.93 -14.65 -9.15
N GLY A 150 -33.64 -15.44 -10.19
CA GLY A 150 -32.93 -14.94 -11.38
C GLY A 150 -33.56 -13.69 -12.01
N THR A 151 -34.90 -13.66 -12.11
CA THR A 151 -35.64 -12.51 -12.63
C THR A 151 -35.53 -11.26 -11.76
N THR A 152 -35.43 -11.42 -10.44
CA THR A 152 -35.27 -10.30 -9.51
C THR A 152 -33.86 -9.75 -9.56
N PHE A 153 -32.85 -10.62 -9.64
CA PHE A 153 -31.46 -10.22 -9.81
C PHE A 153 -31.25 -9.44 -11.11
N ASP A 154 -31.74 -9.97 -12.23
CA ASP A 154 -31.55 -9.33 -13.55
C ASP A 154 -32.25 -7.96 -13.62
N SER A 155 -33.45 -7.81 -13.05
CA SER A 155 -34.14 -6.52 -12.96
C SER A 155 -33.39 -5.49 -12.12
N ILE A 156 -32.91 -5.88 -10.93
CA ILE A 156 -32.14 -4.98 -10.06
C ILE A 156 -30.81 -4.59 -10.71
N LEU A 157 -30.14 -5.54 -11.38
CA LEU A 157 -28.89 -5.26 -12.07
C LEU A 157 -29.11 -4.28 -13.23
N GLN A 158 -30.17 -4.47 -14.01
CA GLN A 158 -30.52 -3.56 -15.10
C GLN A 158 -30.88 -2.16 -14.59
N GLU A 159 -31.65 -2.07 -13.50
CA GLU A 159 -31.99 -0.80 -12.85
C GLU A 159 -30.74 -0.09 -12.32
N ALA A 160 -29.84 -0.81 -11.65
CA ALA A 160 -28.59 -0.24 -11.14
C ALA A 160 -27.67 0.25 -12.27
N LEU A 161 -27.56 -0.49 -13.39
CA LEU A 161 -26.78 -0.05 -14.55
C LEU A 161 -27.39 1.20 -15.20
N ALA A 162 -28.72 1.24 -15.36
CA ALA A 162 -29.41 2.42 -15.88
C ALA A 162 -29.20 3.65 -14.97
N ALA A 163 -29.26 3.47 -13.64
CA ALA A 163 -28.98 4.54 -12.70
C ALA A 163 -27.52 5.05 -12.80
N CYS A 164 -26.54 4.17 -13.03
CA CYS A 164 -25.15 4.58 -13.23
C CYS A 164 -24.94 5.38 -14.52
N ASP A 165 -25.63 5.03 -15.61
CA ASP A 165 -25.55 5.76 -16.88
C ASP A 165 -26.16 7.16 -16.77
N GLU A 166 -27.25 7.31 -16.02
CA GLU A 166 -27.87 8.62 -15.72
C GLU A 166 -26.96 9.52 -14.88
N GLU A 167 -26.27 8.99 -13.86
CA GLU A 167 -25.31 9.77 -13.06
C GLU A 167 -24.06 10.15 -13.88
N ALA A 168 -23.57 9.26 -14.76
CA ALA A 168 -22.44 9.55 -15.64
C ALA A 168 -22.76 10.67 -16.66
N ASN A 169 -24.03 10.80 -17.09
CA ASN A 169 -24.47 11.88 -17.96
C ASN A 169 -24.68 13.21 -17.23
N LYS A 170 -25.03 13.20 -15.94
CA LYS A 170 -25.18 14.43 -15.11
C LYS A 170 -23.84 15.10 -14.78
N ASP A 171 -22.75 14.35 -14.74
CA ASP A 171 -21.39 14.85 -14.44
C ASP A 171 -20.63 15.39 -15.69
N SER A 172 -21.28 15.45 -16.86
CA SER A 172 -20.71 16.15 -18.03
C SER A 172 -20.92 17.68 -17.91
N PRO A 173 -19.90 18.53 -18.17
CA PRO A 173 -19.92 19.96 -17.83
C PRO A 173 -20.68 20.83 -18.84
N GLU A 174 -21.83 20.38 -19.34
CA GLU A 174 -22.69 21.13 -20.26
C GLU A 174 -24.06 21.41 -19.66
N ASP A 175 -24.14 21.97 -18.45
CA ASP A 175 -25.32 22.74 -18.03
C ASP A 175 -24.98 23.74 -16.92
N MET A 176 -24.20 24.76 -17.31
CA MET A 176 -24.10 26.04 -16.59
C MET A 176 -24.70 27.14 -17.45
N ASN A 177 -25.96 27.01 -17.90
CA ASN A 177 -26.74 28.17 -18.33
C ASN A 177 -28.23 27.84 -18.47
N GLN A 178 -29.09 28.75 -17.99
CA GLN A 178 -30.57 28.74 -18.02
C GLN A 178 -31.17 27.95 -16.84
N ASP A 179 -31.88 28.52 -15.85
CA ASP A 179 -32.86 29.60 -15.94
C ASP A 179 -32.96 30.42 -14.64
N HIS A 180 -32.42 31.65 -14.67
CA HIS A 180 -32.91 32.75 -13.84
C HIS A 180 -34.10 33.43 -14.54
N LYS A 181 -35.28 32.80 -14.62
CA LYS A 181 -36.51 33.55 -14.96
C LYS A 181 -37.80 32.83 -14.55
N SER A 182 -38.21 33.02 -13.31
CA SER A 182 -39.63 33.00 -12.91
C SER A 182 -39.81 33.68 -11.55
N ILE A 183 -39.62 35.00 -11.52
CA ILE A 183 -40.23 35.89 -10.51
C ILE A 183 -41.44 36.52 -11.20
N SER A 184 -42.65 36.31 -10.65
CA SER A 184 -43.75 37.30 -10.54
C SER A 184 -45.16 36.67 -10.60
N LYS A 185 -45.66 36.18 -9.45
CA LYS A 185 -47.07 36.05 -9.02
C LYS A 185 -47.04 35.09 -7.83
N ILE A 186 -47.14 35.54 -6.59
CA ILE A 186 -48.36 36.05 -5.98
C ILE A 186 -47.94 36.92 -4.78
N GLU A 187 -48.34 38.19 -4.80
CA GLU A 187 -48.41 39.04 -3.62
C GLU A 187 -49.88 39.50 -3.51
N SER A 188 -50.33 39.74 -2.27
CA SER A 188 -51.66 40.23 -1.85
C SER A 188 -52.59 39.18 -1.21
N SER A 189 -52.42 38.98 0.09
CA SER A 189 -53.48 39.22 1.08
C SER A 189 -52.84 39.45 2.46
N GLU A 190 -52.58 40.73 2.72
CA GLU A 190 -52.79 41.50 3.95
C GLU A 190 -53.01 40.74 5.26
N GLU A 191 -52.11 40.91 6.23
CA GLU A 191 -52.29 41.77 7.42
C GLU A 191 -52.95 41.08 8.61
N SER A 192 -52.18 40.87 9.67
CA SER A 192 -52.60 41.15 11.05
C SER A 192 -51.42 40.89 12.01
N LEU A 193 -50.79 42.00 12.45
CA LEU A 193 -50.40 42.38 13.82
C LEU A 193 -50.03 41.22 14.79
N ILE A 194 -48.96 41.26 15.59
CA ILE A 194 -48.66 42.29 16.60
C ILE A 194 -47.16 42.24 16.98
N SER A 195 -46.62 43.44 17.14
CA SER A 195 -45.31 43.85 17.69
C SER A 195 -45.13 43.48 19.17
N ILE A 196 -43.88 43.31 19.62
CA ILE A 196 -43.25 43.64 20.93
C ILE A 196 -41.98 42.76 21.00
N GLY A 197 -40.75 43.20 21.16
CA GLY A 197 -40.14 44.50 21.37
C GLY A 197 -38.64 44.27 21.53
N ALA A 198 -37.83 45.22 21.06
CA ALA A 198 -36.40 45.33 21.33
C ALA A 198 -36.13 45.37 22.86
N THR A 199 -34.97 44.97 23.38
CA THR A 199 -33.77 45.83 23.39
C THR A 199 -32.47 45.03 23.50
N ALA A 200 -31.47 45.48 22.74
CA ALA A 200 -30.06 45.24 22.96
C ALA A 200 -29.51 46.21 24.02
N ASP A 201 -28.55 45.75 24.83
CA ASP A 201 -27.47 46.49 25.53
C ASP A 201 -26.98 45.61 26.68
N SER A 202 -25.76 45.62 27.18
CA SER A 202 -24.42 46.03 26.73
C SER A 202 -23.50 45.58 27.89
N GLN A 203 -22.23 45.28 27.54
CA GLN A 203 -21.03 45.51 28.36
C GLN A 203 -20.76 44.78 29.70
N GLU A 204 -19.46 44.39 29.80
CA GLU A 204 -18.57 44.29 30.98
C GLU A 204 -18.94 43.27 32.09
N LEU A 205 -18.03 42.45 32.62
CA LEU A 205 -16.59 42.51 32.86
C LEU A 205 -16.03 41.07 32.92
#